data_AF-A0A484ZDW5-F1
#
_entry.id   AF-A0A484ZDW5-F1
#
_cell.length_a   1.000
_cell.length_b   1.000
_cell.length_c   1.000
_cell.angle_alpha   90.00
_cell.angle_beta   90.00
_cell.angle_gamma   90.00
#
_symmetry.space_group_name_H-M   'P 1'
#
loop_
_entity.id
_entity.type
_entity.pdbx_description
1 polymer ?
#
loop_
_entity_poly.entity_id
_entity_poly.type
_entity_poly.pdbx_seq_one_letter_code
_entity_poly.pdbx_strand_id
1 'polypeptide(L)' 'MRPDDILYLTADHGCDPAWPGSDHTRERVPVVMYGQNVPAGSVGIRDTFADIGQTVAKQLGLSPMEYGKAII' A
#
# COMPACT_ATOMS: atom_id res chain seq x y z
N MET A 1 -12.33 -13.99 -4.89
CA MET A 1 -11.14 -14.14 -4.04
C MET A 1 -11.37 -15.32 -3.14
N ARG A 2 -10.38 -16.21 -3.03
CA ARG A 2 -10.39 -17.34 -2.10
C ARG A 2 -10.23 -16.82 -0.66
N PRO A 3 -10.57 -17.63 0.37
CA PRO A 3 -10.49 -17.19 1.77
C PRO A 3 -9.14 -16.59 2.18
N ASP A 4 -8.05 -17.11 1.64
CA ASP A 4 -6.68 -16.68 2.01
C ASP A 4 -6.10 -15.60 1.08
N ASP A 5 -6.86 -15.15 0.06
CA ASP A 5 -6.40 -14.09 -0.84
C ASP A 5 -6.51 -12.73 -0.14
N ILE A 6 -5.49 -11.87 -0.34
CA ILE A 6 -5.53 -10.45 0.03
C ILE A 6 -5.26 -9.63 -1.23
N LEU A 7 -6.13 -8.66 -1.49
CA LEU A 7 -5.99 -7.66 -2.53
C LEU A 7 -5.35 -6.42 -1.92
N TYR A 8 -4.27 -5.96 -2.53
CA TYR A 8 -3.66 -4.67 -2.28
C TYR A 8 -3.91 -3.77 -3.49
N LEU A 9 -4.48 -2.59 -3.26
CA LEU A 9 -4.70 -1.57 -4.28
C LEU A 9 -4.03 -0.26 -3.84
N THR A 10 -3.16 0.27 -4.69
CA THR A 10 -2.40 1.51 -4.47
C THR A 10 -2.07 2.18 -5.80
N ALA A 11 -1.47 3.36 -5.74
CA ALA A 11 -0.69 3.96 -6.81
C ALA A 11 0.77 4.16 -6.35
N ASP A 12 1.62 4.67 -7.21
CA ASP A 12 3.02 5.03 -6.93
C ASP A 12 3.28 6.54 -7.01
N HIS A 13 2.44 7.29 -7.71
CA HIS A 13 2.45 8.75 -7.73
C HIS A 13 1.07 9.32 -8.14
N GLY A 14 0.98 10.65 -8.18
CA GLY A 14 -0.13 11.38 -8.79
C GLY A 14 0.14 11.68 -10.26
N CYS A 15 -0.93 11.92 -11.02
CA CYS A 15 -0.87 12.45 -12.38
C CYS A 15 -2.17 13.21 -12.63
N ASP A 16 -2.28 14.38 -11.98
CA ASP A 16 -3.49 15.19 -12.02
C ASP A 16 -3.75 15.71 -13.45
N PRO A 17 -4.87 15.34 -14.10
CA PRO A 17 -5.17 15.77 -15.47
C PRO A 17 -5.51 17.27 -15.58
N ALA A 18 -5.73 17.97 -14.46
CA ALA A 18 -5.88 19.42 -14.41
C ALA A 18 -4.54 20.15 -14.18
N TRP A 19 -3.44 19.42 -13.95
CA TRP A 19 -2.12 19.99 -13.73
C TRP A 19 -1.52 20.54 -15.04
N PRO A 20 -0.94 21.74 -15.04
CA PRO A 20 -0.30 22.29 -16.24
C PRO A 20 0.97 21.49 -16.60
N GLY A 21 1.13 21.19 -17.89
CA GLY A 21 2.27 20.44 -18.41
C GLY A 21 1.94 18.96 -18.61
N SER A 22 2.95 18.09 -18.50
CA SER A 22 2.82 16.65 -18.75
C SER A 22 3.66 15.79 -17.80
N ASP A 23 4.11 16.37 -16.69
CA ASP A 23 4.88 15.66 -15.65
C ASP A 23 3.94 15.18 -14.53
N HIS A 24 4.42 14.26 -13.71
CA HIS A 24 3.68 13.73 -12.57
C HIS A 24 3.48 14.76 -11.44
N THR A 25 2.50 14.52 -10.59
CA THR A 25 2.22 15.31 -9.39
C THR A 25 2.62 14.57 -8.11
N ARG A 26 3.14 15.31 -7.12
CA ARG A 26 3.54 14.76 -5.83
C ARG A 26 2.35 14.63 -4.90
N GLU A 27 1.66 13.49 -4.97
CA GLU A 27 0.45 13.21 -4.20
C GLU A 27 0.63 12.08 -3.19
N ARG A 28 -0.26 12.02 -2.19
CA ARG A 28 -0.41 10.81 -1.37
C ARG A 28 -1.19 9.78 -2.17
N VAL A 29 -0.70 8.55 -2.20
CA VAL A 29 -1.38 7.43 -2.86
C VAL A 29 -2.32 6.72 -1.89
N PRO A 30 -3.48 6.19 -2.34
CA PRO A 30 -4.34 5.38 -1.49
C PRO A 30 -3.67 4.05 -1.16
N VAL A 31 -3.97 3.47 0.00
CA VAL A 31 -3.65 2.07 0.31
C VAL A 31 -4.93 1.39 0.77
N VAL A 32 -5.45 0.48 -0.05
CA VAL A 32 -6.63 -0.32 0.27
C VAL A 32 -6.22 -1.78 0.32
N MET A 33 -6.52 -2.43 1.44
CA MET A 33 -6.34 -3.86 1.62
C MET A 33 -7.71 -4.52 1.79
N TYR A 34 -7.96 -5.59 1.07
CA TYR A 34 -9.23 -6.32 1.11
C TYR A 34 -9.01 -7.82 1.12
N GLY A 35 -9.68 -8.53 2.02
CA GLY A 35 -9.61 -9.99 2.15
C GLY A 35 -10.37 -10.43 3.39
N GLN A 36 -10.70 -11.72 3.47
CA GLN A 36 -11.50 -12.27 4.59
C GLN A 36 -10.80 -12.09 5.95
N ASN A 37 -9.47 -12.12 5.96
CA ASN A 37 -8.63 -12.01 7.15
C ASN A 37 -8.01 -10.61 7.34
N VAL A 38 -8.48 -9.59 6.61
CA VAL A 38 -8.00 -8.21 6.75
C VAL A 38 -8.85 -7.47 7.78
N PRO A 39 -8.27 -6.94 8.87
CA PRO A 39 -9.03 -6.14 9.84
C PRO A 39 -9.67 -4.92 9.18
N ALA A 40 -10.98 -4.74 9.39
CA ALA A 40 -11.68 -3.56 8.90
C ALA A 40 -11.26 -2.31 9.68
N GLY A 41 -11.03 -1.21 8.98
CA GLY A 41 -10.72 0.07 9.60
C GLY A 41 -9.71 0.90 8.80
N SER A 42 -9.35 2.05 9.37
CA SER A 42 -8.29 2.90 8.84
C SER A 42 -6.93 2.46 9.37
N VAL A 43 -5.93 2.42 8.50
CA VAL A 43 -4.52 2.16 8.85
C VAL A 43 -3.71 3.45 9.04
N GLY A 44 -4.39 4.60 9.00
CA GLY A 44 -3.79 5.93 9.10
C GLY A 44 -2.95 6.31 7.89
N ILE A 45 -2.23 7.43 8.03
CA ILE A 45 -1.23 7.85 7.04
C ILE A 45 0.00 6.95 7.18
N ARG A 46 0.59 6.57 6.05
CA ARG A 46 1.84 5.80 5.98
C ARG A 46 3.00 6.73 5.64
N ASP A 47 4.14 6.50 6.28
CA ASP A 47 5.33 7.34 6.09
C ASP A 47 6.10 6.97 4.80
N THR A 48 5.91 5.75 4.29
CA THR A 48 6.60 5.24 3.11
C THR A 48 5.78 4.18 2.38
N PHE A 49 5.99 4.07 1.06
CA PHE A 49 5.39 2.99 0.26
C PHE A 49 5.95 1.61 0.63
N ALA A 50 7.14 1.57 1.23
CA ALA A 50 7.78 0.34 1.68
C ALA A 50 6.94 -0.44 2.71
N ASP A 51 5.98 0.21 3.38
CA ASP A 51 5.06 -0.44 4.30
C ASP A 51 4.23 -1.55 3.64
N ILE A 52 3.85 -1.39 2.37
CA ILE A 52 3.14 -2.43 1.60
C ILE A 52 4.05 -3.65 1.43
N GLY A 53 5.28 -3.43 0.96
CA GLY A 53 6.26 -4.51 0.79
C GLY A 53 6.58 -5.21 2.11
N GLN A 54 6.76 -4.45 3.20
CA GLN A 54 7.06 -5.00 4.53
C GLN A 54 5.91 -5.86 5.06
N THR A 55 4.67 -5.49 4.74
CA THR A 55 3.47 -6.28 5.06
C THR A 55 3.44 -7.60 4.28
N VAL A 56 3.71 -7.55 2.97
CA VAL A 56 3.76 -8.74 2.11
C VAL A 56 4.88 -9.69 2.54
N ALA A 57 6.07 -9.17 2.85
CA ALA A 57 7.20 -9.97 3.34
C ALA A 57 6.84 -10.72 4.64
N LYS A 58 6.19 -10.03 5.58
CA LYS A 58 5.69 -10.63 6.83
C LYS A 58 4.67 -11.74 6.56
N GLN A 59 3.72 -11.53 5.65
CA GLN A 59 2.67 -12.51 5.32
C GLN A 59 3.23 -13.77 4.65
N LEU A 60 4.29 -13.64 3.85
CA LEU A 60 4.97 -14.76 3.20
C LEU A 60 6.02 -15.44 4.10
N GLY A 61 6.21 -14.98 5.34
CA GLY A 61 7.20 -15.53 6.26
C GLY A 61 8.66 -15.28 5.84
N LEU A 62 8.90 -14.20 5.11
CA LEU A 62 10.24 -13.79 4.66
C LEU A 62 10.94 -12.94 5.73
N SER A 63 12.25 -12.74 5.57
CA SER A 63 13.01 -11.84 6.44
C SER A 63 12.54 -10.38 6.30
N PRO A 64 12.58 -9.58 7.38
CA PRO A 64 12.28 -8.14 7.31
C PRO A 64 13.19 -7.39 6.33
N MET A 65 12.66 -6.32 5.72
CA MET A 65 13.43 -5.41 4.88
C MET A 65 13.99 -4.25 5.70
N GLU A 66 14.89 -3.47 5.10
CA GLU A 66 15.51 -2.29 5.73
C GLU A 66 14.50 -1.14 5.94
N TYR A 67 13.48 -1.03 5.08
CA TYR A 67 12.53 0.07 5.06
C TYR A 67 11.09 -0.40 5.27
N GLY A 68 10.31 0.48 5.88
CA GLY A 68 8.88 0.30 6.10
C GLY A 68 8.53 -0.44 7.38
N LYS A 69 7.25 -0.42 7.72
CA LYS A 69 6.64 -1.09 8.86
C LYS A 69 5.42 -1.86 8.37
N ALA A 70 5.33 -3.14 8.74
CA ALA A 70 4.17 -3.95 8.39
C ALA A 70 2.89 -3.30 8.93
N ILE A 71 1.87 -3.20 8.08
CA ILE A 71 0.61 -2.55 8.38
C ILE A 71 -0.30 -3.49 9.17
N ILE A 72 -0.33 -4.77 8.76
CA ILE A 72 -1.08 -5.88 9.37
C ILE A 72 -0.18 -7.09 9.63
#